data_AF-A0A2U1R7X7-F1
#
_entry.id   AF-A0A2U1R7X7-F1
#
_cell.length_a   1.000
_cell.length_b   1.000
_cell.length_c   1.000
_cell.angle_alpha   90.00
_cell.angle_beta   90.00
_cell.angle_gamma   90.00
#
_symmetry.space_group_name_H-M   'P 1'
#
loop_
_entity.id
_entity.type
_entity.pdbx_description
1 polymer ?
#
loop_
_entity_poly.entity_id
_entity_poly.type
_entity_poly.pdbx_seq_one_letter_code
_entity_poly.pdbx_strand_id
1 'polypeptide(L)'
;MQKYNRIHLLWAALLLPIAGAQADIRELASSPRWLTTKVYIEGAPQTDVKAKYPGVVGISTWDPETNRYEFFYTDTGESKYNNGGGGYFFVTGDQGQHVLVPDIGPNKTIVRRLETLNKNEFTYSREVPRDMIESNPPVRIHVVHAPYTGSVVTKSAAPQ
;
A
#
# COMPACT_ATOMS: atom_id res chain seq x y z
N MET A 1 -55.73 -33.70 18.60
CA MET A 1 -54.51 -34.13 17.88
C MET A 1 -53.99 -32.97 17.04
N GLN A 2 -53.10 -32.14 17.59
CA GLN A 2 -52.42 -31.07 16.85
C GLN A 2 -51.10 -31.62 16.29
N LYS A 3 -50.98 -31.67 14.96
CA LYS A 3 -49.72 -32.01 14.29
C LYS A 3 -48.93 -30.71 14.10
N TYR A 4 -47.87 -30.54 14.89
CA TYR A 4 -46.89 -29.48 14.69
C TYR A 4 -46.00 -29.83 13.50
N ASN A 5 -46.03 -28.99 12.46
CA ASN A 5 -45.17 -29.10 11.29
C ASN A 5 -43.82 -28.46 11.62
N ARG A 6 -42.77 -29.29 11.79
CA ARG A 6 -41.39 -28.80 12.00
C ARG A 6 -40.78 -28.45 10.64
N ILE A 7 -40.66 -27.16 10.36
CA ILE A 7 -39.83 -26.64 9.26
C ILE A 7 -38.39 -26.68 9.73
N HIS A 8 -37.59 -27.59 9.17
CA HIS A 8 -36.14 -27.63 9.36
C HIS A 8 -35.51 -26.63 8.39
N LEU A 9 -35.13 -25.46 8.89
CA LEU A 9 -34.29 -24.51 8.15
C LEU A 9 -32.84 -25.02 8.18
N LEU A 10 -32.42 -25.67 7.10
CA LEU A 10 -31.02 -26.03 6.87
C LEU A 10 -30.23 -24.75 6.58
N TRP A 11 -29.51 -24.25 7.59
CA TRP A 11 -28.47 -23.24 7.41
C TRP A 11 -27.29 -23.88 6.69
N ALA A 12 -27.21 -23.70 5.37
CA ALA A 12 -26.00 -24.01 4.62
C ALA A 12 -24.97 -22.90 4.91
N ALA A 13 -24.10 -23.13 5.88
CA ALA A 13 -22.92 -22.30 6.08
C ALA A 13 -21.99 -22.51 4.88
N LEU A 14 -22.01 -21.58 3.93
CA LEU A 14 -21.04 -21.52 2.85
C LEU A 14 -19.69 -21.15 3.47
N LEU A 15 -18.89 -22.15 3.86
CA LEU A 15 -17.47 -21.96 4.16
C LEU A 15 -16.77 -21.65 2.84
N LEU A 16 -16.75 -20.37 2.47
CA LEU A 16 -15.83 -19.88 1.45
C LEU A 16 -14.40 -20.16 1.95
N PRO A 17 -13.55 -20.82 1.16
CA PRO A 17 -12.15 -20.95 1.54
C PRO A 17 -11.56 -19.54 1.52
N ILE A 18 -11.15 -19.02 2.67
CA ILE A 18 -10.24 -17.86 2.74
C ILE A 18 -8.86 -18.40 2.34
N ALA A 19 -8.69 -18.72 1.06
CA ALA A 19 -7.40 -18.92 0.45
C ALA A 19 -7.04 -17.61 -0.27
N GLY A 20 -6.89 -16.54 0.51
CA GLY A 20 -6.15 -15.38 0.02
C GLY A 20 -4.72 -15.85 -0.19
N ALA A 21 -4.21 -15.75 -1.42
CA ALA A 21 -2.80 -16.03 -1.70
C ALA A 21 -1.96 -15.27 -0.67
N GLN A 22 -1.18 -16.01 0.12
CA GLN A 22 -0.41 -15.43 1.20
C GLN A 22 0.72 -14.60 0.56
N ALA A 23 0.58 -13.28 0.58
CA ALA A 23 1.52 -12.33 0.01
C ALA A 23 2.86 -12.41 0.75
N ASP A 24 3.89 -13.00 0.15
CA ASP A 24 5.22 -13.01 0.76
C ASP A 24 5.77 -11.58 0.76
N ILE A 25 6.07 -11.05 1.95
CA ILE A 25 6.63 -9.70 2.11
C ILE A 25 7.95 -9.53 1.34
N ARG A 26 8.66 -10.64 1.09
CA ARG A 26 9.88 -10.68 0.29
C ARG A 26 9.64 -10.29 -1.16
N GLU A 27 8.40 -10.32 -1.65
CA GLU A 27 8.04 -9.80 -2.98
C GLU A 27 8.29 -8.29 -3.09
N LEU A 28 8.29 -7.52 -1.99
CA LEU A 28 8.74 -6.12 -2.05
C LEU A 28 10.21 -5.98 -2.48
N ALA A 29 11.03 -7.00 -2.24
CA ALA A 29 12.42 -7.07 -2.70
C ALA A 29 12.61 -7.77 -4.05
N SER A 30 11.52 -8.22 -4.71
CA SER A 30 11.59 -8.82 -6.06
C SER A 30 12.05 -7.82 -7.13
N SER A 31 11.96 -6.52 -6.84
CA SER A 31 12.51 -5.43 -7.63
C SER A 31 13.40 -4.56 -6.76
N PRO A 32 14.57 -4.10 -7.25
CA PRO A 32 15.41 -3.15 -6.52
C PRO A 32 14.66 -1.86 -6.17
N ARG A 33 13.71 -1.46 -7.02
CA ARG A 33 12.93 -0.23 -6.89
C ARG A 33 11.52 -0.41 -7.44
N TRP A 34 10.57 0.29 -6.85
CA TRP A 34 9.18 0.33 -7.29
C TRP A 34 8.78 1.76 -7.67
N LEU A 35 7.94 1.91 -8.68
CA LEU A 35 7.44 3.21 -9.14
C LEU A 35 5.92 3.28 -8.97
N THR A 36 5.42 4.37 -8.40
CA THR A 36 3.97 4.67 -8.44
C THR A 36 3.51 4.90 -9.88
N THR A 37 2.78 3.95 -10.44
CA THR A 37 2.31 4.02 -11.83
C THR A 37 0.94 4.68 -11.92
N LYS A 38 0.05 4.42 -10.96
CA LYS A 38 -1.34 4.93 -10.95
C LYS A 38 -1.81 5.24 -9.54
N VAL A 39 -2.68 6.25 -9.41
CA VAL A 39 -3.50 6.44 -8.21
C VAL A 39 -4.96 6.54 -8.63
N TYR A 40 -5.85 5.81 -7.96
CA TYR A 40 -7.29 5.91 -8.23
C TYR A 40 -8.08 5.99 -6.92
N ILE A 41 -9.29 6.55 -6.99
CA ILE A 41 -10.23 6.57 -5.86
C ILE A 41 -11.03 5.26 -5.87
N GLU A 42 -11.24 4.67 -4.69
CA GLU A 42 -12.07 3.47 -4.50
C GLU A 42 -13.38 3.55 -5.31
N GLY A 43 -13.72 2.49 -6.03
CA GLY A 43 -14.87 2.44 -6.93
C GLY A 43 -14.67 3.06 -8.33
N ALA A 44 -13.54 3.71 -8.60
CA ALA A 44 -13.22 4.30 -9.90
C ALA A 44 -11.83 3.88 -10.43
N PRO A 45 -11.52 2.57 -10.54
CA PRO A 45 -10.18 2.07 -10.88
C PRO A 45 -9.68 2.47 -12.27
N GLN A 46 -10.57 2.94 -13.16
CA GLN A 46 -10.19 3.38 -14.50
C GLN A 46 -9.67 4.83 -14.53
N THR A 47 -10.01 5.66 -13.55
CA THR A 47 -9.65 7.08 -13.51
C THR A 47 -8.34 7.27 -12.76
N ASP A 48 -7.27 7.59 -13.49
CA ASP A 48 -6.01 8.00 -12.86
C ASP A 48 -6.12 9.43 -12.32
N VAL A 49 -5.88 9.59 -11.02
CA VAL A 49 -5.89 10.87 -10.31
C VAL A 49 -4.53 11.20 -9.71
N LYS A 50 -3.46 10.49 -10.10
CA LYS A 50 -2.10 10.64 -9.57
C LYS A 50 -1.61 12.09 -9.43
N ALA A 51 -1.92 12.94 -10.40
CA ALA A 51 -1.55 14.37 -10.36
C ALA A 51 -2.11 15.14 -9.15
N LYS A 52 -3.22 14.67 -8.56
CA LYS A 52 -3.86 15.28 -7.39
C LYS A 52 -3.32 14.76 -6.05
N TYR A 53 -2.49 13.72 -6.06
CA TYR A 53 -1.95 13.09 -4.86
C TYR A 53 -0.41 12.98 -4.89
N PRO A 54 0.33 14.10 -5.09
CA PRO A 54 1.78 14.07 -5.28
C PRO A 54 2.55 13.46 -4.09
N GLY A 55 1.97 13.50 -2.88
CA GLY A 55 2.57 12.94 -1.68
C GLY A 55 2.75 11.41 -1.70
N VAL A 56 1.97 10.69 -2.51
CA VAL A 56 2.10 9.21 -2.65
C VAL A 56 2.80 8.79 -3.95
N VAL A 57 3.32 9.76 -4.72
CA VAL A 57 3.98 9.49 -6.00
C VAL A 57 5.48 9.49 -5.81
N GLY A 58 6.14 8.40 -6.16
CA GLY A 58 7.59 8.31 -6.02
C GLY A 58 8.18 7.03 -6.59
N ILE A 59 9.50 6.96 -6.49
CA ILE A 59 10.23 5.71 -6.50
C ILE A 59 10.36 5.25 -5.05
N SER A 60 10.34 3.94 -4.78
CA SER A 60 10.54 3.39 -3.45
C SER A 60 11.49 2.20 -3.45
N THR A 61 12.24 2.06 -2.36
CA THR A 61 13.08 0.89 -2.04
C THR A 61 12.54 0.22 -0.78
N TRP A 62 12.71 -1.09 -0.70
CA TRP A 62 12.26 -1.93 0.42
C TRP A 62 13.33 -2.98 0.69
N ASP A 63 13.82 -3.03 1.93
CA ASP A 63 14.75 -4.03 2.41
C ASP A 63 14.10 -4.88 3.52
N PRO A 64 13.60 -6.08 3.19
CA PRO A 64 12.98 -6.99 4.17
C PRO A 64 13.94 -7.54 5.23
N GLU A 65 15.26 -7.52 5.00
CA GLU A 65 16.23 -8.06 5.97
C GLU A 65 16.41 -7.10 7.16
N THR A 66 16.37 -5.79 6.88
CA THR A 66 16.48 -4.74 7.90
C THR A 66 15.15 -4.03 8.20
N ASN A 67 14.09 -4.41 7.50
CA ASN A 67 12.78 -3.76 7.51
C ASN A 67 12.83 -2.27 7.13
N ARG A 68 13.77 -1.85 6.27
CA ARG A 68 13.96 -0.45 5.89
C ARG A 68 13.22 -0.10 4.61
N TYR A 69 12.69 1.13 4.54
CA TYR A 69 12.15 1.70 3.31
C TYR A 69 12.64 3.13 3.10
N GLU A 70 12.64 3.56 1.84
CA GLU A 70 12.90 4.95 1.47
C GLU A 70 12.15 5.32 0.19
N PHE A 71 11.69 6.57 0.12
CA PHE A 71 11.00 7.15 -1.02
C PHE A 71 11.86 8.21 -1.70
N PHE A 72 11.71 8.34 -3.00
CA PHE A 72 12.48 9.26 -3.84
C PHE A 72 11.58 9.99 -4.82
N TYR A 73 12.00 11.19 -5.22
CA TYR A 73 11.37 11.92 -6.31
C TYR A 73 11.65 11.23 -7.66
N THR A 74 10.64 11.19 -8.53
CA THR A 74 10.70 10.46 -9.81
C THR A 74 11.53 11.16 -10.88
N ASP A 75 11.70 12.48 -10.77
CA ASP A 75 12.42 13.34 -11.70
C ASP A 75 13.90 13.48 -11.34
N THR A 76 14.21 13.70 -10.05
CA THR A 76 15.58 13.93 -9.58
C THR A 76 16.26 12.70 -8.97
N GLY A 77 15.47 11.73 -8.48
CA GLY A 77 15.98 10.61 -7.68
C GLY A 77 16.47 11.02 -6.29
N GLU A 78 16.23 12.28 -5.89
CA GLU A 78 16.55 12.76 -4.55
C GLU A 78 15.67 12.05 -3.52
N SER A 79 16.28 11.71 -2.40
CA SER A 79 15.60 11.10 -1.27
C SER A 79 14.58 12.04 -0.64
N LYS A 80 13.43 11.48 -0.25
CA LYS A 80 12.41 12.13 0.58
C LYS A 80 12.64 11.90 2.07
N TYR A 81 13.75 11.28 2.49
CA TYR A 81 14.04 10.93 3.89
C TYR A 81 13.86 12.13 4.82
N ASN A 82 14.50 13.27 4.51
CA ASN A 82 14.41 14.52 5.29
C ASN A 82 12.99 15.11 5.39
N ASN A 83 12.04 14.59 4.61
CA ASN A 83 10.61 14.95 4.62
C ASN A 83 9.73 13.81 5.18
N GLY A 84 10.31 12.87 5.93
CA GLY A 84 9.61 11.71 6.50
C GLY A 84 9.36 10.57 5.50
N GLY A 85 10.11 10.55 4.40
CA GLY A 85 10.00 9.55 3.34
C GLY A 85 10.84 8.29 3.55
N GLY A 86 11.32 8.01 4.76
CA GLY A 86 12.07 6.79 5.06
C GLY A 86 11.95 6.39 6.53
N GLY A 87 12.23 5.12 6.80
CA GLY A 87 12.11 4.54 8.14
C GLY A 87 11.94 3.03 8.08
N TYR A 88 11.15 2.49 9.00
CA TYR A 88 10.86 1.07 9.08
C TYR A 88 9.49 0.70 8.50
N PHE A 89 9.36 -0.51 7.95
CA PHE A 89 8.08 -1.05 7.52
C PHE A 89 7.84 -2.45 8.09
N PHE A 90 6.58 -2.85 8.14
CA PHE A 90 6.21 -4.25 8.36
C PHE A 90 4.84 -4.53 7.73
N VAL A 91 4.57 -5.81 7.49
CA VAL A 91 3.24 -6.31 7.13
C VAL A 91 2.72 -7.19 8.26
N THR A 92 1.44 -7.05 8.60
CA THR A 92 0.82 -7.82 9.68
C THR A 92 0.78 -9.31 9.33
N GLY A 93 0.73 -10.19 10.34
CA GLY A 93 0.77 -11.64 10.13
C GLY A 93 -0.41 -12.19 9.31
N ASP A 94 -1.55 -11.49 9.35
CA ASP A 94 -2.73 -11.75 8.51
C ASP A 94 -2.64 -11.12 7.11
N GLN A 95 -1.56 -10.37 6.85
CA GLN A 95 -1.25 -9.68 5.60
C GLN A 95 -2.29 -8.64 5.16
N GLY A 96 -3.16 -8.21 6.06
CA GLY A 96 -4.16 -7.19 5.78
C GLY A 96 -3.58 -5.78 5.76
N GLN A 97 -2.48 -5.54 6.47
CA GLN A 97 -1.92 -4.21 6.67
C GLN A 97 -0.45 -4.12 6.29
N HIS A 98 -0.08 -3.03 5.62
CA HIS A 98 1.28 -2.59 5.39
C HIS A 98 1.51 -1.28 6.14
N VAL A 99 2.39 -1.31 7.15
CA VAL A 99 2.62 -0.22 8.09
C VAL A 99 3.99 0.40 7.84
N LEU A 100 4.07 1.73 7.91
CA LEU A 100 5.33 2.48 7.94
C LEU A 100 5.48 3.20 9.27
N VAL A 101 6.72 3.24 9.75
CA VAL A 101 7.17 4.02 10.90
C VAL A 101 8.31 4.91 10.42
N PRO A 102 8.04 6.18 10.05
CA PRO A 102 9.08 7.11 9.61
C PRO A 102 10.10 7.39 10.72
N ASP A 103 11.37 7.49 10.37
CA ASP A 103 12.43 7.85 11.34
C ASP A 103 12.28 9.30 11.82
N ILE A 104 11.83 10.18 10.91
CA ILE A 104 11.75 11.62 11.11
C ILE A 104 10.48 12.21 10.48
N GLY A 105 10.19 13.46 10.84
CA GLY A 105 9.05 14.21 10.33
C GLY A 105 7.81 14.11 11.22
N PRO A 106 6.72 14.81 10.86
CA PRO A 106 5.53 14.92 11.70
C PRO A 106 4.66 13.66 11.71
N ASN A 107 4.84 12.76 10.74
CA ASN A 107 4.05 11.54 10.60
C ASN A 107 4.59 10.46 11.53
N LYS A 108 3.80 10.05 12.54
CA LYS A 108 4.22 9.01 13.50
C LYS A 108 4.13 7.59 12.95
N THR A 109 3.04 7.26 12.28
CA THR A 109 2.81 5.91 11.72
C THR A 109 1.81 6.00 10.58
N ILE A 110 2.07 5.27 9.50
CA ILE A 110 1.19 5.22 8.33
C ILE A 110 0.71 3.78 8.16
N VAL A 111 -0.58 3.54 8.43
CA VAL A 111 -1.23 2.25 8.23
C VAL A 111 -1.94 2.25 6.88
N ARG A 112 -1.72 1.21 6.08
CA ARG A 112 -2.29 1.04 4.73
C ARG A 112 -2.86 -0.36 4.62
N ARG A 113 -3.98 -0.52 3.91
CA ARG A 113 -4.49 -1.85 3.54
C ARG A 113 -3.62 -2.38 2.40
N LEU A 114 -3.09 -3.59 2.56
CA LEU A 114 -2.39 -4.27 1.47
C LEU A 114 -3.45 -4.84 0.51
N GLU A 115 -3.39 -4.47 -0.76
CA GLU A 115 -4.37 -4.91 -1.77
C GLU A 115 -3.78 -5.99 -2.67
N THR A 116 -2.55 -5.77 -3.12
CA THR A 116 -1.85 -6.67 -4.05
C THR A 116 -0.36 -6.58 -3.76
N LEU A 117 0.30 -7.74 -3.70
CA LEU A 117 1.75 -7.84 -3.62
C LEU A 117 2.21 -9.10 -4.35
N ASN A 118 2.94 -8.89 -5.43
CA ASN A 118 3.63 -9.92 -6.21
C ASN A 118 4.73 -9.23 -7.03
N LYS A 119 5.59 -10.01 -7.68
CA LYS A 119 6.71 -9.51 -8.52
C LYS A 119 6.39 -8.44 -9.57
N ASN A 120 5.13 -8.30 -9.99
CA ASN A 120 4.73 -7.35 -11.02
C ASN A 120 4.01 -6.12 -10.43
N GLU A 121 3.37 -6.27 -9.27
CA GLU A 121 2.51 -5.24 -8.71
C GLU A 121 2.57 -5.20 -7.18
N PHE A 122 2.74 -3.99 -6.66
CA PHE A 122 2.50 -3.67 -5.26
C PHE A 122 1.43 -2.57 -5.19
N THR A 123 0.27 -2.89 -4.63
CA THR A 123 -0.84 -1.95 -4.45
C THR A 123 -1.26 -1.92 -2.99
N TYR A 124 -1.43 -0.70 -2.47
CA TYR A 124 -2.05 -0.46 -1.18
C TYR A 124 -3.19 0.54 -1.32
N SER A 125 -4.08 0.56 -0.33
CA SER A 125 -5.02 1.67 -0.15
C SER A 125 -4.96 2.30 1.24
N ARG A 126 -5.40 3.55 1.32
CA ARG A 126 -5.58 4.27 2.59
C ARG A 126 -6.55 5.43 2.42
N GLU A 127 -7.07 5.91 3.53
CA GLU A 127 -7.83 7.15 3.57
C GLU A 127 -6.91 8.37 3.69
N VAL A 128 -7.25 9.41 2.92
CA VAL A 128 -6.61 10.73 2.91
C VAL A 128 -7.68 11.79 2.62
N PRO A 129 -7.47 13.07 2.97
CA PRO A 129 -8.32 14.14 2.49
C PRO A 129 -8.36 14.16 0.96
N ARG A 130 -9.55 14.35 0.36
CA ARG A 130 -9.69 14.39 -1.09
C ARG A 130 -8.79 15.47 -1.70
N ASP A 131 -8.05 15.05 -2.72
CA ASP A 131 -7.10 15.87 -3.47
C ASP A 131 -5.97 16.44 -2.58
N MET A 132 -5.69 15.78 -1.44
CA MET A 132 -4.72 16.20 -0.41
C MET A 132 -5.03 17.57 0.21
N ILE A 133 -6.30 18.00 0.21
CA ILE A 133 -6.76 19.24 0.83
C ILE A 133 -7.43 18.90 2.17
N GLU A 134 -6.83 19.31 3.29
CA GLU A 134 -7.24 18.93 4.65
C GLU A 134 -8.73 19.20 4.96
N SER A 135 -9.30 20.27 4.40
CA SER A 135 -10.70 20.64 4.60
C SER A 135 -11.70 19.75 3.85
N ASN A 136 -11.23 18.94 2.90
CA ASN A 136 -12.10 18.09 2.10
C ASN A 136 -12.45 16.78 2.84
N PRO A 137 -13.64 16.21 2.57
CA PRO A 137 -13.98 14.90 3.13
C PRO A 137 -12.96 13.83 2.71
N PRO A 138 -12.70 12.84 3.57
CA PRO A 138 -11.75 11.79 3.27
C PRO A 138 -12.24 10.90 2.11
N VAL A 139 -11.28 10.39 1.35
CA VAL A 139 -11.49 9.37 0.31
C VAL A 139 -10.47 8.27 0.49
N ARG A 140 -10.84 7.05 0.11
CA ARG A 140 -9.90 5.95 -0.02
C ARG A 140 -9.25 6.00 -1.39
N ILE A 141 -7.94 6.17 -1.41
CA ILE A 141 -7.13 6.07 -2.62
C ILE A 141 -6.43 4.71 -2.66
N HIS A 142 -6.25 4.18 -3.86
CA HIS A 142 -5.41 3.04 -4.17
C HIS A 142 -4.17 3.53 -4.91
N VAL A 143 -3.00 3.09 -4.48
CA VAL A 143 -1.71 3.51 -5.01
C VAL A 143 -1.02 2.27 -5.59
N VAL A 144 -0.95 2.23 -6.91
CA VAL A 144 -0.44 1.10 -7.69
C VAL A 144 1.02 1.32 -8.01
N HIS A 145 1.84 0.30 -7.80
CA HIS A 145 3.27 0.32 -8.12
C HIS A 145 3.64 -0.84 -9.04
N ALA A 146 4.61 -0.59 -9.91
CA ALA A 146 5.27 -1.61 -10.71
C ALA A 146 6.79 -1.54 -10.52
N PRO A 147 7.56 -2.60 -10.86
CA PRO A 147 9.02 -2.55 -10.90
C PRO A 147 9.53 -1.36 -11.72
N TYR A 148 10.46 -0.60 -11.14
CA TYR A 148 11.01 0.59 -11.78
C TYR A 148 12.06 0.22 -12.83
N THR A 149 11.79 0.56 -14.10
CA THR A 149 12.67 0.31 -15.25
C THR A 149 13.30 1.58 -15.83
N GLY A 150 13.17 2.72 -15.14
CA GLY A 150 13.70 4.00 -15.60
C GLY A 150 15.20 4.18 -15.32
N SER A 151 15.76 5.30 -15.79
CA SER A 151 17.19 5.62 -15.71
C SER A 151 17.58 6.57 -14.56
N VAL A 152 16.62 7.22 -13.90
CA VAL A 152 16.87 8.09 -12.75
C VAL A 152 17.55 7.29 -11.64
N VAL A 153 18.68 7.82 -11.17
CA VAL A 153 19.48 7.23 -10.10
C VAL A 153 19.03 7.78 -8.76
N THR A 154 18.63 6.89 -7.86
CA THR A 154 18.22 7.23 -6.49
C THR A 154 19.43 7.41 -5.59
N LYS A 155 19.47 8.50 -4.82
CA LYS A 155 20.53 8.78 -3.83
C LYS A 155 19.94 8.66 -2.43
N SER A 156 20.28 7.59 -1.71
CA SER A 156 19.81 7.39 -0.33
C SER A 156 20.36 8.47 0.59
N ALA A 157 19.50 8.95 1.49
CA ALA A 157 19.86 9.80 2.62
C ALA A 157 19.54 9.13 3.96
N ALA A 158 18.99 7.91 3.94
CA ALA A 158 18.74 7.13 5.13
C ALA A 158 20.06 6.66 5.77
N PRO A 159 20.12 6.56 7.11
CA PRO A 159 21.20 5.86 7.80
C PRO A 159 21.33 4.43 7.28
N GLN A 160 22.58 4.01 7.01
CA GLN A 160 22.93 2.63 6.64
C GLN A 160 22.98 1.73 7.88
#